data_AF-A0A7C6RX90-F1
#
_entry.id   AF-A0A7C6RX90-F1
#
_cell.length_a   1.000
_cell.length_b   1.000
_cell.length_c   1.000
_cell.angle_alpha   90.00
_cell.angle_beta   90.00
_cell.angle_gamma   90.00
#
_symmetry.space_group_name_H-M   'P 1'
#
loop_
_entity.id
_entity.type
_entity.pdbx_description
1 polymer ?
#
loop_
_entity_poly.entity_id
_entity_poly.type
_entity_poly.pdbx_seq_one_letter_code
_entity_poly.pdbx_strand_id
1 'polypeptide(L)'
;MSYGTKTRSVHHTAIVDFQRSTYRDPVTLTATEVCPHCKRQVATHRFTTGDGQPITTYHCPEHSDVVPMRSLVVRDDPPPQETPSRNINDEHT
;
A
#
# COMPACT_ATOMS: atom_id res chain seq x y z
N MET A 1 20.50 -24.90 -51.83
CA MET A 1 21.42 -24.44 -50.75
C MET A 1 21.18 -22.95 -50.58
N SER A 2 20.46 -22.55 -49.52
CA SER A 2 20.03 -21.16 -49.32
C SER A 2 20.18 -20.81 -47.83
N TYR A 3 20.93 -19.75 -47.58
CA TYR A 3 21.50 -19.35 -46.29
C TYR A 3 20.46 -18.61 -45.45
N GLY A 4 20.24 -19.06 -44.21
CA GLY A 4 19.34 -18.41 -43.27
C GLY A 4 19.97 -17.16 -42.65
N THR A 5 19.34 -16.00 -42.83
CA THR A 5 19.67 -14.75 -42.14
C THR A 5 18.97 -14.71 -40.78
N LYS A 6 19.71 -14.99 -39.70
CA LYS A 6 19.29 -14.69 -38.33
C LYS A 6 19.90 -13.36 -37.89
N THR A 7 19.06 -12.33 -37.74
CA THR A 7 19.36 -11.07 -37.05
C THR A 7 18.12 -10.74 -36.22
N ARG A 8 18.16 -10.26 -34.98
CA ARG A 8 19.23 -9.74 -34.11
C ARG A 8 18.61 -9.78 -32.70
N SER A 9 19.32 -10.25 -31.69
CA SER A 9 18.86 -10.16 -30.29
C SER A 9 18.91 -8.69 -29.86
N VAL A 10 17.76 -8.11 -29.51
CA VAL A 10 17.70 -6.80 -28.85
C VAL A 10 18.00 -7.05 -27.38
N HIS A 11 19.19 -6.67 -26.94
CA HIS A 11 19.48 -6.62 -25.52
C HIS A 11 18.67 -5.47 -24.92
N HIS A 12 17.59 -5.80 -24.21
CA HIS A 12 16.90 -4.84 -23.35
C HIS A 12 17.85 -4.54 -22.19
N THR A 13 18.59 -3.43 -22.28
CA THR A 13 19.28 -2.87 -21.12
C THR A 13 18.22 -2.32 -20.19
N ALA A 14 17.91 -3.07 -19.12
CA ALA A 14 17.12 -2.56 -18.03
C ALA A 14 17.90 -1.43 -17.34
N ILE A 15 17.49 -0.18 -17.58
CA ILE A 15 17.92 0.95 -16.76
C ILE A 15 17.19 0.77 -15.44
N VAL A 16 17.89 0.27 -14.44
CA VAL A 16 17.44 0.37 -13.05
C VAL A 16 17.54 1.84 -12.66
N ASP A 17 16.45 2.57 -12.81
CA ASP A 17 16.27 3.85 -12.13
C ASP A 17 16.27 3.55 -10.63
N PHE A 18 17.46 3.64 -10.04
CA PHE A 18 17.61 3.79 -8.60
C PHE A 18 16.96 5.12 -8.25
N GLN A 19 15.65 5.09 -7.98
CA GLN A 19 14.95 6.19 -7.33
C GLN A 19 15.73 6.48 -6.05
N ARG A 20 16.54 7.54 -6.06
CA ARG A 20 17.23 8.03 -4.87
C ARG A 20 16.15 8.31 -3.85
N SER A 21 16.02 7.41 -2.90
CA SER A 21 15.46 7.71 -1.58
C SER A 21 16.11 9.03 -1.16
N THR A 22 15.31 10.10 -1.13
CA THR A 22 15.77 11.36 -0.58
C THR A 22 16.01 11.09 0.90
N TYR A 23 17.28 11.07 1.30
CA TYR A 23 17.64 10.95 2.71
C TYR A 23 16.84 11.99 3.49
N ARG A 24 15.94 11.51 4.36
CA ARG A 24 15.21 12.37 5.29
C ARG A 24 15.92 12.34 6.63
N ASP A 25 16.13 13.52 7.19
CA ASP A 25 16.66 13.66 8.54
C ASP A 25 15.70 12.95 9.52
N PRO A 26 16.16 11.94 10.28
CA PRO A 26 15.32 11.21 11.23
C PRO A 26 14.64 12.10 12.27
N VAL A 27 15.21 13.27 12.58
CA VAL A 27 14.61 14.25 13.53
C VAL A 27 13.35 14.90 12.94
N THR A 28 13.24 14.96 11.61
CA THR A 28 12.09 15.55 10.91
C THR A 28 10.98 14.54 10.63
N LEU A 29 11.19 13.26 10.93
CA LEU A 29 10.25 12.19 10.61
C LEU A 29 9.19 12.06 11.72
N THR A 30 7.96 12.47 11.41
CA THR A 30 6.81 12.25 12.27
C THR A 30 6.30 10.82 12.10
N ALA A 31 6.36 10.02 13.16
CA ALA A 31 5.77 8.68 13.17
C ALA A 31 4.25 8.76 13.29
N THR A 32 3.54 8.07 12.40
CA THR A 32 2.08 8.01 12.36
C THR A 32 1.60 6.66 12.88
N GLU A 33 0.42 6.64 13.49
CA GLU A 33 -0.28 5.41 13.86
C GLU A 33 -0.90 4.78 12.60
N VAL A 34 -0.46 3.56 12.28
CA VAL A 34 -0.89 2.83 11.08
C VAL A 34 -1.38 1.44 11.43
N CYS A 35 -2.22 0.87 10.55
CA CYS A 35 -2.65 -0.51 10.65
C CYS A 35 -1.45 -1.45 10.50
N PRO A 36 -1.28 -2.45 11.38
CA PRO A 36 -0.17 -3.40 11.27
C PRO A 36 -0.22 -4.24 9.99
N HIS A 37 -1.42 -4.44 9.42
CA HIS A 37 -1.66 -5.28 8.24
C HIS A 37 -1.39 -4.55 6.91
N CYS A 38 -2.09 -3.44 6.65
CA CYS A 38 -1.96 -2.72 5.37
C CYS A 38 -1.11 -1.45 5.41
N LYS A 39 -0.57 -1.08 6.59
CA LYS A 39 0.26 0.13 6.80
C LYS A 39 -0.42 1.45 6.39
N ARG A 40 -1.74 1.45 6.26
CA ARG A 40 -2.55 2.67 6.10
C ARG A 40 -2.80 3.34 7.44
N GLN A 41 -3.00 4.66 7.42
CA GLN A 41 -3.36 5.42 8.62
C GLN A 41 -4.67 4.92 9.22
N VAL A 42 -4.72 4.82 10.56
CA VAL A 42 -5.94 4.46 11.29
C VAL A 42 -6.73 5.70 11.72
N ALA A 43 -8.04 5.59 11.78
CA ALA A 43 -8.89 6.57 12.44
C ALA A 43 -8.77 6.40 13.96
N THR A 44 -8.61 7.51 14.68
CA THR A 44 -8.52 7.52 16.15
C THR A 44 -9.83 8.01 16.73
N HIS A 45 -10.45 7.22 17.60
CA HIS A 45 -11.63 7.60 18.35
C HIS A 45 -11.27 7.77 19.82
N ARG A 46 -11.71 8.88 20.42
CA ARG A 46 -11.46 9.20 21.82
C ARG A 46 -12.77 9.38 22.55
N PHE A 47 -12.89 8.70 23.68
CA PHE A 47 -14.05 8.71 24.56
C PHE A 47 -13.60 9.03 25.98
N THR A 48 -14.50 9.59 26.78
CA THR A 48 -14.27 9.83 28.20
C THR A 48 -15.30 9.04 28.97
N THR A 49 -14.85 8.18 29.88
CA THR A 49 -15.73 7.40 30.76
C THR A 49 -16.33 8.30 31.84
N GLY A 50 -17.40 7.85 32.52
CA GLY A 50 -18.09 8.64 33.56
C GLY A 50 -17.20 9.04 34.75
N ASP A 51 -16.11 8.33 35.00
CA ASP A 51 -15.06 8.63 35.97
C ASP A 51 -13.97 9.57 35.44
N GLY A 52 -14.09 10.05 34.19
CA GLY A 52 -13.15 10.97 33.56
C GLY A 52 -11.95 10.28 32.87
N GLN A 53 -11.87 8.95 32.89
CA GLN A 53 -10.78 8.22 32.27
C GLN A 53 -10.89 8.25 30.73
N PRO A 54 -9.84 8.67 30.00
CA PRO A 54 -9.87 8.67 28.54
C PRO A 54 -9.67 7.24 27.99
N ILE A 55 -10.52 6.86 27.03
CA ILE A 55 -10.40 5.64 26.25
C ILE A 55 -10.10 6.04 24.81
N THR A 56 -9.08 5.42 24.21
CA THR A 56 -8.75 5.62 22.79
C THR A 56 -8.87 4.29 22.05
N THR A 57 -9.57 4.29 20.92
CA THR A 57 -9.66 3.14 20.01
C THR A 57 -9.21 3.53 18.61
N TYR A 58 -8.79 2.53 17.83
CA TYR A 58 -8.22 2.73 16.50
C TYR A 58 -8.88 1.84 15.48
N HIS A 59 -9.29 2.44 14.37
CA HIS A 59 -10.05 1.77 13.33
C HIS A 59 -9.33 1.86 11.97
N CYS A 60 -9.11 0.71 11.35
CA CYS A 60 -8.64 0.60 9.98
C CYS A 60 -9.84 0.39 9.04
N PRO A 61 -9.94 1.12 7.92
CA PRO A 61 -11.07 0.98 6.99
C PRO A 61 -11.19 -0.42 6.35
N GLU A 62 -10.11 -1.22 6.33
CA GLU A 62 -10.12 -2.57 5.77
C GLU A 62 -10.11 -3.67 6.84
N HIS A 63 -9.36 -3.46 7.94
CA HIS A 63 -9.11 -4.51 8.94
C HIS A 63 -9.92 -4.27 10.23
N SER A 64 -10.81 -3.30 10.25
CA SER A 64 -11.61 -2.88 11.41
C SER A 64 -10.74 -2.47 12.61
N ASP A 65 -11.14 -2.81 13.83
CA ASP A 65 -10.46 -2.41 15.04
C ASP A 65 -9.10 -3.11 15.16
N VAL A 66 -8.04 -2.30 15.32
CA VAL A 66 -6.66 -2.78 15.35
C VAL A 66 -5.88 -2.11 16.46
N VAL A 67 -4.83 -2.78 16.95
CA VAL A 67 -3.79 -2.12 17.74
C VAL A 67 -2.80 -1.48 16.74
N PRO A 68 -2.66 -0.15 16.70
CA PRO A 68 -1.84 0.49 15.69
C PRO A 68 -0.34 0.26 15.96
N MET A 69 0.43 0.31 14.88
CA MET A 69 1.89 0.37 14.92
C MET A 69 2.33 1.81 14.61
N ARG A 70 3.40 2.29 15.24
CA ARG A 70 4.03 3.54 14.85
C ARG A 70 4.93 3.32 13.64
N SER A 71 4.72 4.06 12.56
CA SER A 71 5.48 3.92 11.32
C SER A 71 5.89 5.28 10.75
N LEU A 72 7.10 5.33 10.19
CA LEU A 72 7.58 6.44 9.38
C LEU A 72 7.13 6.31 7.91
N VAL A 73 6.63 5.13 7.54
CA VAL A 73 6.14 4.80 6.20
C VAL A 73 4.64 4.57 6.28
N VAL A 74 3.88 5.42 5.61
CA VAL A 74 2.41 5.32 5.51
C VAL A 74 2.06 4.96 4.07
N ARG A 75 1.13 4.03 3.88
CA ARG A 75 0.53 3.77 2.57
C ARG A 75 -0.70 4.65 2.41
N ASP A 76 -0.61 5.60 1.49
CA ASP A 76 -1.70 6.52 1.11
C ASP A 76 -2.40 6.07 -0.19
N ASP A 77 -2.04 4.90 -0.72
CA ASP A 77 -2.70 4.34 -1.90
C ASP A 77 -4.20 4.10 -1.62
N PRO A 78 -5.10 4.47 -2.55
CA PRO A 78 -6.51 4.16 -2.41
C PRO A 78 -6.72 2.63 -2.24
N PRO A 79 -7.80 2.19 -1.58
CA PRO A 79 -8.12 0.77 -1.50
C PRO A 79 -8.17 0.17 -2.92
N PRO A 80 -7.72 -1.08 -3.11
CA PRO A 80 -7.85 -1.73 -4.40
C PRO A 80 -9.30 -1.64 -4.85
N GLN A 81 -9.55 -1.00 -5.99
CA GLN A 81 -10.90 -0.99 -6.56
C GLN A 81 -11.22 -2.42 -6.95
N GLU A 82 -12.27 -3.00 -6.37
CA GLU A 82 -12.79 -4.29 -6.81
C GLU A 82 -13.16 -4.15 -8.28
N THR A 83 -12.31 -4.66 -9.18
CA THR A 83 -12.67 -4.74 -10.59
C THR A 83 -13.87 -5.68 -10.67
N PRO A 84 -15.02 -5.28 -11.25
CA PRO A 84 -16.12 -6.20 -11.43
C PRO A 84 -15.60 -7.39 -12.22
N SER A 85 -15.63 -8.56 -11.58
CA SER A 85 -15.25 -9.84 -12.19
C SER A 85 -16.03 -9.94 -13.49
N ARG A 86 -15.33 -9.85 -14.63
CA ARG A 86 -15.94 -10.12 -15.93
C ARG A 86 -16.46 -11.54 -15.88
N ASN A 87 -17.79 -11.69 -15.89
CA ASN A 87 -18.44 -12.97 -16.00
C ASN A 87 -18.05 -13.57 -17.37
N ILE A 88 -17.23 -14.61 -17.35
CA ILE A 88 -16.74 -15.31 -18.56
C ILE A 88 -17.80 -16.22 -19.19
N ASN A 89 -19.05 -16.18 -18.72
CA ASN A 89 -20.10 -17.12 -19.14
C ASN A 89 -21.10 -16.56 -20.17
N ASP A 90 -20.89 -15.36 -20.72
CA ASP A 90 -21.83 -14.72 -21.66
C ASP A 90 -21.44 -14.86 -23.15
N GLU A 91 -20.66 -15.87 -23.52
CA GLU A 91 -20.32 -16.13 -24.93
C GLU A 91 -20.42 -17.63 -25.24
N HIS A 92 -21.64 -18.16 -25.37
CA HIS A 92 -22.00 -19.33 -26.19
C HIS A 92 -23.53 -19.34 -26.41
N THR A 93 -23.98 -18.75 -27.52
CA THR A 93 -25.28 -19.04 -28.16
C THR A 93 -25.02 -19.20 -29.64
#